data_AF-A0A6L4YRD1-F1
#
_entry.id   AF-A0A6L4YRD1-F1
#
_cell.length_a   1.000
_cell.length_b   1.000
_cell.length_c   1.000
_cell.angle_alpha   90.00
_cell.angle_beta   90.00
_cell.angle_gamma   90.00
#
_symmetry.space_group_name_H-M   'P 1'
#
loop_
_entity.id
_entity.type
_entity.pdbx_description
1 polymer ?
#
loop_
_entity_poly.entity_id
_entity_poly.type
_entity_poly.pdbx_seq_one_letter_code
_entity_poly.pdbx_strand_id
1 'polypeptide(L)'
;KMLIGEQPQFVGFPLPGIRTSGFYSPQVFNVCNNELPGEGNATVVYMQDDAWSGVAEDHLKLWTINVDWENTAQSTISAAVEVPTIPFISVFDGGSFSNRPQPGGPDIDVLQATVMNQAQFRRFADYNSVVFNFVVDTDGSGGELAGVRWFEMRQPSDSEPWVIYQEGTYVSPYNNKDAFGASMAMDSDGNIGMGYTTVSSTERIAIYYTGRYAGDPLGEMTIDETLIGQSTSSNPSNRLADYTHLTVDPSDNKTFWYIAEYFKSGRKDVVGAFKIASDLTNDVGVLTIDSPVDGDLTDEEIVTVTLMNYGEAGQRDIPVFFRVDEGEFVYEVFNDTLPPATTAQYTFIAKAAMGAVGQTYQLTSGTALAPDIDRTNDTIVRSVTDLYDIDMGVSAIISPVSGSDLTASEVVT
;
A
#
# COMPACT_ATOMS: atom_id res chain seq x y z
N LYS A 1 -13.88 29.99 19.92
CA LYS A 1 -13.64 31.45 19.83
C LYS A 1 -14.20 32.05 18.54
N MET A 2 -13.63 31.81 17.35
CA MET A 2 -14.19 32.36 16.10
C MET A 2 -15.60 31.84 15.75
N LEU A 3 -15.87 30.54 15.94
CA LEU A 3 -17.20 29.95 15.71
C LEU A 3 -18.31 30.51 16.61
N ILE A 4 -17.96 31.22 17.69
CA ILE A 4 -18.90 31.89 18.60
C ILE A 4 -18.88 33.42 18.47
N GLY A 5 -18.25 33.95 17.41
CA GLY A 5 -18.30 35.38 17.04
C GLY A 5 -17.16 36.24 17.57
N GLU A 6 -16.10 35.66 18.14
CA GLU A 6 -14.89 36.44 18.47
C GLU A 6 -14.14 36.88 17.21
N GLN A 7 -13.46 38.03 17.29
CA GLN A 7 -12.67 38.58 16.18
C GLN A 7 -11.53 37.61 15.80
N PRO A 8 -11.32 37.35 14.50
CA PRO A 8 -10.21 36.51 14.05
C PRO A 8 -8.86 37.18 14.37
N GLN A 9 -7.88 36.37 14.76
CA GLN A 9 -6.51 36.80 15.02
C GLN A 9 -5.53 35.81 14.38
N PHE A 10 -4.33 36.31 14.03
CA PHE A 10 -3.23 35.50 13.54
C PHE A 10 -2.06 35.57 14.51
N VAL A 11 -1.45 34.41 14.79
CA VAL A 11 -0.20 34.29 15.54
C VAL A 11 0.80 33.61 14.61
N GLY A 12 1.93 34.27 14.35
CA GLY A 12 2.97 33.76 13.46
C GLY A 12 4.16 33.23 14.25
N PHE A 13 4.73 32.12 13.79
CA PHE A 13 5.92 31.51 14.40
C PHE A 13 7.00 31.32 13.34
N PRO A 14 8.28 31.61 13.63
CA PRO A 14 9.38 31.15 12.80
C PRO A 14 9.51 29.62 12.93
N LEU A 15 10.19 28.94 12.00
CA LEU A 15 10.64 27.56 12.17
C LEU A 15 12.16 27.55 12.44
N PRO A 16 12.62 27.59 13.71
CA PRO A 16 14.03 27.67 14.04
C PRO A 16 14.82 26.50 13.43
N GLY A 17 15.94 26.82 12.77
CA GLY A 17 16.84 25.79 12.23
C GLY A 17 16.41 25.22 10.87
N ILE A 18 15.33 25.71 10.26
CA ILE A 18 14.93 25.28 8.91
C ILE A 18 15.98 25.68 7.85
N ARG A 19 16.07 24.85 6.82
CA ARG A 19 16.80 25.01 5.55
C ARG A 19 15.85 24.57 4.45
N THR A 20 15.87 25.24 3.32
CA THR A 20 14.98 24.94 2.19
C THR A 20 15.77 24.90 0.90
N SER A 21 15.23 24.18 -0.08
CA SER A 21 15.71 24.19 -1.47
C SER A 21 14.57 24.69 -2.38
N GLY A 22 14.35 26.01 -2.38
CA GLY A 22 13.38 26.67 -3.25
C GLY A 22 11.95 26.77 -2.72
N PHE A 23 11.40 25.73 -2.06
CA PHE A 23 10.04 25.76 -1.49
C PHE A 23 10.02 25.80 0.03
N TYR A 24 8.99 26.46 0.58
CA TYR A 24 8.69 26.50 2.01
C TYR A 24 7.32 25.85 2.24
N SER A 25 7.32 24.52 2.39
CA SER A 25 6.12 23.69 2.50
C SER A 25 6.03 22.91 3.82
N PRO A 26 6.21 23.55 4.99
CA PRO A 26 5.95 22.89 6.25
C PRO A 26 4.45 22.57 6.38
N GLN A 27 4.12 21.39 6.89
CA GLN A 27 2.74 20.99 7.16
C GLN A 27 2.51 20.93 8.66
N VAL A 28 1.42 21.54 9.12
CA VAL A 28 0.89 21.29 10.47
C VAL A 28 0.05 20.02 10.39
N PHE A 29 0.13 19.16 11.40
CA PHE A 29 -0.68 17.96 11.45
C PHE A 29 -2.18 18.29 11.44
N ASN A 30 -2.85 17.91 10.36
CA ASN A 30 -4.23 18.20 10.06
C ASN A 30 -5.13 17.06 10.55
N VAL A 31 -6.13 17.35 11.39
CA VAL A 31 -7.03 16.32 11.90
C VAL A 31 -8.00 15.87 10.81
N CYS A 32 -8.04 14.55 10.54
CA CYS A 32 -8.87 14.00 9.46
C CYS A 32 -10.28 13.56 9.89
N ASN A 33 -10.60 13.61 11.19
CA ASN A 33 -11.90 13.23 11.75
C ASN A 33 -12.32 14.18 12.90
N ASN A 34 -13.34 13.80 13.68
CA ASN A 34 -13.82 14.57 14.83
C ASN A 34 -13.06 14.27 16.15
N GLU A 35 -11.98 13.49 16.09
CA GLU A 35 -11.16 13.15 17.25
C GLU A 35 -9.92 14.05 17.29
N LEU A 36 -10.02 15.13 18.07
CA LEU A 36 -8.97 16.13 18.19
C LEU A 36 -7.78 15.59 19.03
N PRO A 37 -6.54 16.07 18.75
CA PRO A 37 -5.41 15.87 19.66
C PRO A 37 -5.68 16.56 21.01
N GLY A 38 -4.90 16.18 22.02
CA GLY A 38 -4.90 16.88 23.32
C GLY A 38 -4.66 18.39 23.16
N GLU A 39 -5.24 19.19 24.06
CA GLU A 39 -5.12 20.65 24.00
C GLU A 39 -3.66 21.13 24.12
N GLY A 40 -3.35 22.24 23.43
CA GLY A 40 -2.09 22.98 23.58
C GLY A 40 -1.12 22.79 22.42
N ASN A 41 -0.70 21.55 22.13
CA ASN A 41 0.42 21.30 21.23
C ASN A 41 -0.02 20.97 19.80
N ALA A 42 0.46 21.74 18.82
CA ALA A 42 0.35 21.45 17.40
C ALA A 42 1.75 21.16 16.82
N THR A 43 1.89 20.05 16.10
CA THR A 43 3.19 19.65 15.53
C THR A 43 3.27 20.06 14.05
N VAL A 44 4.42 20.63 13.67
CA VAL A 44 4.78 21.00 12.30
C VAL A 44 5.85 20.04 11.82
N VAL A 45 5.70 19.50 10.61
CA VAL A 45 6.70 18.68 9.94
C VAL A 45 7.25 19.37 8.70
N TYR A 46 8.54 19.15 8.45
CA TYR A 46 9.21 19.44 7.19
C TYR A 46 10.27 18.37 6.91
N MET A 47 10.74 18.25 5.68
CA MET A 47 11.82 17.34 5.30
C MET A 47 13.05 18.11 4.86
N GLN A 48 14.25 17.54 5.03
CA GLN A 48 15.50 18.08 4.55
C GLN A 48 16.39 16.99 3.97
N ASP A 49 17.04 17.32 2.87
CA ASP A 49 17.87 16.43 2.06
C ASP A 49 19.35 16.82 2.20
N ASP A 50 20.25 15.84 2.29
CA ASP A 50 21.69 16.04 2.43
C ASP A 50 22.38 16.71 1.23
N ALA A 51 21.70 16.78 0.08
CA ALA A 51 22.10 17.59 -1.06
C ALA A 51 21.98 19.10 -0.79
N TRP A 52 21.27 19.51 0.27
CA TRP A 52 21.03 20.92 0.57
C TRP A 52 22.15 21.51 1.44
N SER A 53 22.52 22.76 1.16
CA SER A 53 23.60 23.44 1.88
C SER A 53 23.31 23.53 3.39
N GLY A 54 24.19 22.93 4.18
CA GLY A 54 24.10 22.93 5.65
C GLY A 54 23.16 21.88 6.23
N VAL A 55 22.76 20.88 5.42
CA VAL A 55 22.12 19.63 5.84
C VAL A 55 23.18 18.54 5.71
N ALA A 56 23.33 17.70 6.75
CA ALA A 56 24.39 16.69 6.80
C ALA A 56 23.91 15.27 6.47
N GLU A 57 22.63 15.00 6.72
CA GLU A 57 21.94 13.74 6.48
C GLU A 57 20.46 14.01 6.21
N ASP A 58 19.82 13.09 5.50
CA ASP A 58 18.39 13.13 5.25
C ASP A 58 17.59 12.95 6.54
N HIS A 59 16.67 13.88 6.79
CA HIS A 59 15.88 13.85 8.02
C HIS A 59 14.55 14.60 7.89
N LEU A 60 13.65 14.29 8.83
CA LEU A 60 12.48 15.11 9.12
C LEU A 60 12.81 16.11 10.22
N LYS A 61 12.24 17.31 10.13
CA LYS A 61 12.20 18.28 11.22
C LYS A 61 10.82 18.40 11.79
N LEU A 62 10.73 18.30 13.12
CA LEU A 62 9.51 18.52 13.88
C LEU A 62 9.63 19.73 14.78
N TRP A 63 8.60 20.57 14.80
CA TRP A 63 8.45 21.66 15.76
C TRP A 63 7.12 21.54 16.47
N THR A 64 7.08 21.92 17.74
CA THR A 64 5.84 22.01 18.51
C THR A 64 5.49 23.47 18.72
N ILE A 65 4.30 23.86 18.26
CA ILE A 65 3.68 25.16 18.51
C ILE A 65 2.69 25.00 19.65
N ASN A 66 2.71 25.92 20.60
CA ASN A 66 1.70 26.06 21.63
C ASN A 66 1.16 27.49 21.64
N VAL A 67 -0.12 27.66 21.30
CA VAL A 67 -0.75 28.98 21.14
C VAL A 67 -1.55 29.33 22.38
N ASP A 68 -1.18 30.41 23.04
CA ASP A 68 -1.99 31.01 24.10
C ASP A 68 -2.95 32.04 23.50
N TRP A 69 -4.22 31.66 23.36
CA TRP A 69 -5.27 32.52 22.81
C TRP A 69 -5.85 33.52 23.81
N GLU A 70 -5.46 33.47 25.09
CA GLU A 70 -5.76 34.53 26.07
C GLU A 70 -4.67 35.62 26.04
N ASN A 71 -3.41 35.19 25.84
CA ASN A 71 -2.27 36.08 25.73
C ASN A 71 -1.29 35.58 24.66
N THR A 72 -1.46 36.05 23.42
CA THR A 72 -0.65 35.59 22.29
C THR A 72 0.86 35.83 22.46
N ALA A 73 1.26 36.79 23.31
CA ALA A 73 2.66 37.03 23.65
C ALA A 73 3.30 35.94 24.53
N GLN A 74 2.52 35.01 25.09
CA GLN A 74 2.99 33.82 25.82
C GLN A 74 3.01 32.56 24.94
N SER A 75 2.64 32.66 23.66
CA SER A 75 2.72 31.53 22.74
C SER A 75 4.17 31.13 22.49
N THR A 76 4.40 29.83 22.27
CA THR A 76 5.76 29.28 22.10
C THR A 76 5.88 28.43 20.85
N ILE A 77 7.10 28.35 20.32
CA ILE A 77 7.53 27.31 19.39
C ILE A 77 8.84 26.69 19.89
N SER A 78 8.95 25.38 19.79
CA SER A 78 10.17 24.64 20.16
C SER A 78 11.33 24.90 19.19
N ALA A 79 12.54 24.46 19.57
CA ALA A 79 13.55 24.14 18.57
C ALA A 79 13.13 22.93 17.72
N ALA A 80 13.73 22.76 16.55
CA ALA A 80 13.51 21.57 15.73
C ALA A 80 14.03 20.32 16.43
N VAL A 81 13.24 19.24 16.38
CA VAL A 81 13.73 17.88 16.59
C VAL A 81 14.04 17.30 15.21
N GLU A 82 15.26 16.81 15.02
CA GLU A 82 15.68 16.11 13.81
C GLU A 82 15.44 14.61 14.00
N VAL A 83 14.71 14.00 13.06
CA VAL A 83 14.42 12.58 13.03
C VAL A 83 15.05 11.99 11.77
N PRO A 84 16.16 11.26 11.88
CA PRO A 84 16.83 10.67 10.72
C PRO A 84 15.91 9.72 9.95
N THR A 85 16.05 9.70 8.62
CA THR A 85 15.29 8.84 7.73
C THR A 85 16.21 7.87 6.98
N ILE A 86 15.65 6.86 6.32
CA ILE A 86 16.39 6.20 5.23
C ILE A 86 16.71 7.25 4.16
N PRO A 87 17.92 7.23 3.55
CA PRO A 87 18.32 8.21 2.56
C PRO A 87 17.35 8.29 1.37
N PHE A 88 17.18 9.50 0.84
CA PHE A 88 16.34 9.80 -0.31
C PHE A 88 16.95 10.90 -1.17
N ILE A 89 16.53 10.99 -2.44
CA ILE A 89 16.92 12.08 -3.33
C ILE A 89 15.67 12.90 -3.61
N SER A 90 15.59 14.11 -3.09
CA SER A 90 14.43 15.01 -3.32
C SER A 90 14.71 16.11 -4.35
N VAL A 91 15.87 16.04 -5.02
CA VAL A 91 16.32 17.03 -5.99
C VAL A 91 16.33 16.43 -7.40
N PHE A 92 15.58 17.05 -8.31
CA PHE A 92 15.53 16.71 -9.74
C PHE A 92 16.15 17.83 -10.56
N ASP A 93 16.98 17.49 -11.55
CA ASP A 93 17.65 18.43 -12.46
C ASP A 93 18.31 19.65 -11.76
N GLY A 94 18.91 19.43 -10.59
CA GLY A 94 19.52 20.50 -9.79
C GLY A 94 18.54 21.54 -9.24
N GLY A 95 17.27 21.17 -9.04
CA GLY A 95 16.22 22.04 -8.49
C GLY A 95 15.33 22.72 -9.54
N SER A 96 15.31 22.24 -10.78
CA SER A 96 14.47 22.78 -11.86
C SER A 96 12.98 22.52 -11.62
N PHE A 97 12.10 23.40 -12.13
CA PHE A 97 10.64 23.17 -12.19
C PHE A 97 10.19 22.52 -13.50
N SER A 98 11.04 21.74 -14.12
CA SER A 98 10.81 21.10 -15.41
C SER A 98 11.63 19.84 -15.38
N ASN A 99 11.00 18.73 -14.99
CA ASN A 99 11.70 17.53 -14.53
C ASN A 99 11.45 16.32 -15.41
N ARG A 100 10.19 15.91 -15.54
CA ARG A 100 9.85 14.60 -16.09
C ARG A 100 9.09 14.71 -17.41
N PRO A 101 9.42 13.93 -18.45
CA PRO A 101 8.80 14.09 -19.76
C PRO A 101 7.33 13.64 -19.77
N GLN A 102 6.55 14.23 -20.68
CA GLN A 102 5.17 13.80 -20.99
C GLN A 102 4.98 13.65 -22.51
N PRO A 103 3.94 12.95 -22.99
CA PRO A 103 3.74 12.73 -24.43
C PRO A 103 3.22 14.01 -25.11
N GLY A 104 4.09 14.70 -25.85
CA GLY A 104 3.72 15.84 -26.69
C GLY A 104 3.43 17.14 -25.91
N GLY A 105 4.16 17.38 -24.82
CA GLY A 105 4.15 18.63 -24.05
C GLY A 105 5.53 18.95 -23.48
N PRO A 106 5.71 20.08 -22.76
CA PRO A 106 6.93 20.36 -22.01
C PRO A 106 7.11 19.36 -20.86
N ASP A 107 8.31 19.25 -20.31
CA ASP A 107 8.53 18.42 -19.11
C ASP A 107 7.73 18.97 -17.91
N ILE A 108 7.23 18.05 -17.10
CA ILE A 108 6.38 18.29 -15.94
C ILE A 108 7.25 18.58 -14.73
N ASP A 109 6.82 19.58 -13.96
CA ASP A 109 7.27 19.79 -12.59
C ASP A 109 6.63 18.73 -11.68
N VAL A 110 7.46 17.85 -11.11
CA VAL A 110 6.97 16.77 -10.24
C VAL A 110 6.87 17.17 -8.78
N LEU A 111 6.97 18.47 -8.46
CA LEU A 111 6.78 19.01 -7.10
C LEU A 111 7.85 18.52 -6.11
N GLN A 112 9.10 18.51 -6.59
CA GLN A 112 10.26 18.17 -5.78
C GLN A 112 10.38 19.06 -4.51
N ALA A 113 11.17 18.63 -3.53
CA ALA A 113 11.44 19.39 -2.31
C ALA A 113 10.20 19.86 -1.50
N THR A 114 9.04 19.20 -1.66
CA THR A 114 7.76 19.67 -1.12
C THR A 114 7.04 18.60 -0.29
N VAL A 115 6.79 18.87 1.00
CA VAL A 115 5.85 18.05 1.78
C VAL A 115 4.44 18.33 1.28
N MET A 116 3.80 17.30 0.74
CA MET A 116 2.51 17.43 0.05
C MET A 116 1.37 17.71 1.02
N ASN A 117 0.38 18.45 0.53
CA ASN A 117 -0.83 18.80 1.26
C ASN A 117 -1.75 17.56 1.36
N GLN A 118 -2.13 17.04 2.53
CA GLN A 118 -1.79 17.47 3.90
C GLN A 118 -1.11 16.34 4.68
N ALA A 119 -0.40 16.71 5.75
CA ALA A 119 -0.01 15.76 6.78
C ALA A 119 -1.22 15.39 7.65
N GLN A 120 -1.84 14.24 7.38
CA GLN A 120 -3.11 13.83 7.99
C GLN A 120 -2.90 13.10 9.31
N PHE A 121 -3.41 13.69 10.39
CA PHE A 121 -3.44 13.14 11.74
C PHE A 121 -4.73 12.37 12.00
N ARG A 122 -4.60 11.21 12.64
CA ARG A 122 -5.71 10.42 13.19
C ARG A 122 -5.36 9.87 14.57
N ARG A 123 -6.34 9.85 15.46
CA ARG A 123 -6.25 9.16 16.75
C ARG A 123 -6.76 7.73 16.64
N PHE A 124 -6.07 6.80 17.29
CA PHE A 124 -6.50 5.43 17.52
C PHE A 124 -6.60 5.17 19.03
N ALA A 125 -7.06 3.98 19.41
CA ALA A 125 -7.35 3.66 20.81
C ALA A 125 -6.12 3.78 21.73
N ASP A 126 -4.94 3.42 21.23
CA ASP A 126 -3.70 3.27 22.00
C ASP A 126 -2.50 4.05 21.43
N TYR A 127 -2.68 4.79 20.34
CA TYR A 127 -1.69 5.71 19.77
C TYR A 127 -2.35 6.81 18.94
N ASN A 128 -1.61 7.87 18.63
CA ASN A 128 -1.96 8.75 17.52
C ASN A 128 -1.02 8.52 16.35
N SER A 129 -1.51 8.75 15.14
CA SER A 129 -0.77 8.56 13.90
C SER A 129 -0.86 9.79 13.01
N VAL A 130 0.17 10.01 12.20
CA VAL A 130 0.16 10.99 11.11
C VAL A 130 0.79 10.39 9.87
N VAL A 131 0.16 10.62 8.72
CA VAL A 131 0.69 10.24 7.40
C VAL A 131 0.95 11.47 6.54
N PHE A 132 2.06 11.47 5.84
CA PHE A 132 2.40 12.52 4.86
C PHE A 132 3.39 11.97 3.83
N ASN A 133 3.58 12.72 2.75
CA ASN A 133 4.46 12.32 1.66
C ASN A 133 5.17 13.51 1.01
N PHE A 134 6.17 13.19 0.20
CA PHE A 134 6.83 14.08 -0.75
C PHE A 134 7.42 13.26 -1.90
N VAL A 135 7.80 13.95 -2.97
CA VAL A 135 8.32 13.31 -4.18
C VAL A 135 9.84 13.16 -4.09
N VAL A 136 10.33 11.98 -4.48
CA VAL A 136 11.75 11.64 -4.53
C VAL A 136 12.11 11.03 -5.86
N ASP A 137 13.36 11.21 -6.27
CA ASP A 137 13.97 10.48 -7.37
C ASP A 137 14.41 9.11 -6.90
N THR A 138 13.89 8.08 -7.55
CA THR A 138 14.15 6.68 -7.24
C THR A 138 15.23 6.06 -8.13
N ASP A 139 15.71 6.81 -9.14
CA ASP A 139 16.84 6.45 -9.98
C ASP A 139 17.90 7.55 -9.90
N GLY A 140 18.87 7.40 -8.97
CA GLY A 140 19.96 8.36 -8.78
C GLY A 140 20.96 8.49 -9.94
N SER A 141 20.66 7.91 -11.11
CA SER A 141 21.34 8.19 -12.37
C SER A 141 20.68 9.38 -13.09
N GLY A 142 21.14 9.70 -14.31
CA GLY A 142 20.48 10.72 -15.14
C GLY A 142 19.15 10.27 -15.77
N GLY A 143 18.69 9.04 -15.50
CA GLY A 143 17.40 8.54 -15.97
C GLY A 143 16.23 9.16 -15.21
N GLU A 144 16.41 9.33 -13.89
CA GLU A 144 15.46 9.72 -12.86
C GLU A 144 14.12 8.94 -12.94
N LEU A 145 13.42 8.81 -11.82
CA LEU A 145 12.06 8.27 -11.79
C LEU A 145 11.37 8.78 -10.54
N ALA A 146 10.35 9.62 -10.71
CA ALA A 146 9.65 10.17 -9.57
C ALA A 146 8.85 9.07 -8.86
N GLY A 147 9.06 8.94 -7.56
CA GLY A 147 8.31 8.11 -6.65
C GLY A 147 7.79 8.92 -5.47
N VAL A 148 6.82 8.35 -4.76
CA VAL A 148 6.22 8.98 -3.57
C VAL A 148 6.90 8.42 -2.33
N ARG A 149 7.74 9.23 -1.68
CA ARG A 149 8.26 8.95 -0.34
C ARG A 149 7.19 9.27 0.67
N TRP A 150 6.89 8.33 1.57
CA TRP A 150 5.83 8.51 2.57
C TRP A 150 6.27 8.03 3.94
N PHE A 151 5.61 8.57 4.96
CA PHE A 151 5.87 8.28 6.36
C PHE A 151 4.55 8.06 7.09
N GLU A 152 4.55 7.09 8.00
CA GLU A 152 3.64 7.07 9.14
C GLU A 152 4.47 7.32 10.39
N MET A 153 4.17 8.42 11.10
CA MET A 153 4.72 8.64 12.43
C MET A 153 3.67 8.32 13.48
N ARG A 154 4.11 7.82 14.65
CA ARG A 154 3.23 7.54 15.79
C ARG A 154 3.71 8.26 17.05
N GLN A 155 2.76 8.64 17.88
CA GLN A 155 2.99 9.08 19.27
C GLN A 155 2.14 8.18 20.20
N PRO A 156 2.71 7.56 21.25
CA PRO A 156 1.96 6.67 22.15
C PRO A 156 0.79 7.36 22.87
N SER A 157 0.95 8.63 23.22
CA SER A 157 -0.10 9.47 23.80
C SER A 157 0.11 10.94 23.46
N ASP A 158 -0.87 11.78 23.78
CA ASP A 158 -0.76 13.22 23.52
C ASP A 158 0.48 13.82 24.20
N SER A 159 1.20 14.66 23.47
CA SER A 159 2.45 15.32 23.92
C SER A 159 3.65 14.40 24.16
N GLU A 160 3.55 13.11 23.86
CA GLU A 160 4.74 12.24 23.78
C GLU A 160 5.49 12.49 22.45
N PRO A 161 6.79 12.14 22.37
CA PRO A 161 7.56 12.30 21.15
C PRO A 161 6.98 11.48 19.98
N TRP A 162 6.94 12.10 18.80
CA TRP A 162 6.69 11.40 17.55
C TRP A 162 7.89 10.57 17.14
N VAL A 163 7.64 9.34 16.72
CA VAL A 163 8.65 8.44 16.14
C VAL A 163 8.18 7.95 14.77
N ILE A 164 9.12 7.69 13.86
CA ILE A 164 8.80 6.99 12.60
C ILE A 164 8.37 5.58 12.98
N TYR A 165 7.11 5.24 12.67
CA TYR A 165 6.61 3.87 12.79
C TYR A 165 6.94 3.07 11.53
N GLN A 166 6.75 3.70 10.36
CA GLN A 166 7.20 3.17 9.08
C GLN A 166 7.48 4.31 8.09
N GLU A 167 8.35 4.02 7.14
CA GLU A 167 8.66 4.87 6.00
C GLU A 167 8.86 3.99 4.77
N GLY A 168 8.47 4.50 3.60
CA GLY A 168 8.52 3.74 2.36
C GLY A 168 8.57 4.64 1.14
N THR A 169 8.92 4.07 -0.01
CA THR A 169 8.89 4.77 -1.30
C THR A 169 8.03 3.97 -2.26
N TYR A 170 6.94 4.57 -2.71
CA TYR A 170 6.07 3.99 -3.72
C TYR A 170 6.55 4.39 -5.11
N VAL A 171 6.85 3.39 -5.94
CA VAL A 171 7.09 3.52 -7.37
C VAL A 171 5.95 2.81 -8.08
N SER A 172 5.37 3.44 -9.10
CA SER A 172 4.33 2.78 -9.88
C SER A 172 4.87 1.49 -10.51
N PRO A 173 4.20 0.33 -10.33
CA PRO A 173 4.72 -0.97 -10.75
C PRO A 173 4.66 -1.18 -12.27
N TYR A 174 3.97 -0.30 -13.02
CA TYR A 174 3.71 -0.50 -14.44
C TYR A 174 4.31 0.60 -15.31
N ASN A 175 4.85 0.19 -16.46
CA ASN A 175 5.20 1.05 -17.60
C ASN A 175 6.18 2.20 -17.30
N ASN A 176 6.96 2.08 -16.22
CA ASN A 176 7.99 3.05 -15.83
C ASN A 176 7.45 4.49 -15.82
N LYS A 177 6.27 4.67 -15.22
CA LYS A 177 5.64 5.99 -15.06
C LYS A 177 6.01 6.60 -13.73
N ASP A 178 6.28 7.90 -13.78
CA ASP A 178 6.51 8.75 -12.62
C ASP A 178 5.24 8.76 -11.73
N ALA A 179 5.41 8.73 -10.41
CA ALA A 179 4.35 8.87 -9.42
C ALA A 179 4.64 10.11 -8.54
N PHE A 180 3.74 11.09 -8.56
CA PHE A 180 3.94 12.38 -7.90
C PHE A 180 2.61 13.05 -7.52
N GLY A 181 2.68 14.18 -6.81
CA GLY A 181 1.50 14.97 -6.44
C GLY A 181 0.50 14.18 -5.60
N ALA A 182 0.98 13.38 -4.64
CA ALA A 182 0.15 12.46 -3.88
C ALA A 182 -0.48 13.10 -2.63
N SER A 183 -1.61 12.55 -2.21
CA SER A 183 -2.24 12.82 -0.91
C SER A 183 -2.66 11.51 -0.25
N MET A 184 -2.58 11.45 1.08
CA MET A 184 -2.79 10.23 1.85
C MET A 184 -3.68 10.49 3.06
N ALA A 185 -4.44 9.48 3.52
CA ALA A 185 -5.20 9.53 4.77
C ALA A 185 -5.40 8.12 5.33
N MET A 186 -5.83 8.06 6.60
CA MET A 186 -6.13 6.81 7.31
C MET A 186 -7.62 6.64 7.54
N ASP A 187 -8.16 5.46 7.22
CA ASP A 187 -9.51 5.07 7.62
C ASP A 187 -9.59 4.72 9.12
N SER A 188 -10.79 4.35 9.58
CA SER A 188 -11.03 3.94 10.97
C SER A 188 -10.22 2.73 11.43
N ASP A 189 -9.79 1.88 10.49
CA ASP A 189 -9.17 0.60 10.81
C ASP A 189 -7.63 0.70 10.74
N GLY A 190 -7.11 1.88 10.37
CA GLY A 190 -5.67 2.12 10.23
C GLY A 190 -5.12 1.75 8.85
N ASN A 191 -5.97 1.47 7.87
CA ASN A 191 -5.54 1.32 6.49
C ASN A 191 -5.21 2.70 5.91
N ILE A 192 -4.21 2.75 5.05
CA ILE A 192 -3.71 3.99 4.45
C ILE A 192 -4.08 3.99 2.97
N GLY A 193 -4.94 4.93 2.57
CA GLY A 193 -5.25 5.20 1.17
C GLY A 193 -4.32 6.28 0.61
N MET A 194 -3.87 6.13 -0.63
CA MET A 194 -3.07 7.12 -1.33
C MET A 194 -3.61 7.37 -2.74
N GLY A 195 -3.95 8.62 -3.03
CA GLY A 195 -4.24 9.10 -4.37
C GLY A 195 -3.03 9.83 -4.93
N TYR A 196 -2.72 9.65 -6.21
CA TYR A 196 -1.53 10.24 -6.84
C TYR A 196 -1.71 10.45 -8.35
N THR A 197 -0.77 11.19 -8.93
CA THR A 197 -0.71 11.49 -10.36
C THR A 197 0.41 10.69 -11.01
N THR A 198 0.18 10.19 -12.22
CA THR A 198 1.19 9.50 -13.02
C THR A 198 1.43 10.16 -14.37
N VAL A 199 2.66 10.12 -14.88
CA VAL A 199 3.01 10.51 -16.25
C VAL A 199 4.22 9.70 -16.75
N SER A 200 4.37 9.55 -18.06
CA SER A 200 5.62 9.07 -18.66
C SER A 200 5.81 9.65 -20.07
N SER A 201 6.91 9.33 -20.73
CA SER A 201 7.14 9.74 -22.12
C SER A 201 6.12 9.16 -23.12
N THR A 202 5.45 8.06 -22.77
CA THR A 202 4.45 7.38 -23.61
C THR A 202 3.03 7.43 -23.06
N GLU A 203 2.86 7.63 -21.76
CA GLU A 203 1.56 7.71 -21.09
C GLU A 203 1.24 9.12 -20.62
N ARG A 204 0.04 9.60 -20.98
CA ARG A 204 -0.42 10.92 -20.54
C ARG A 204 -0.78 10.89 -19.07
N ILE A 205 -0.81 12.09 -18.48
CA ILE A 205 -1.24 12.33 -17.10
C ILE A 205 -2.49 11.50 -16.77
N ALA A 206 -2.39 10.70 -15.71
CA ALA A 206 -3.49 9.90 -15.19
C ALA A 206 -3.50 9.97 -13.67
N ILE A 207 -4.68 9.75 -13.11
CA ILE A 207 -4.94 9.83 -11.68
C ILE A 207 -5.26 8.42 -11.21
N TYR A 208 -4.51 7.95 -10.22
CA TYR A 208 -4.62 6.61 -9.66
C TYR A 208 -4.82 6.69 -8.15
N TYR A 209 -5.31 5.58 -7.58
CA TYR A 209 -5.16 5.31 -6.16
C TYR A 209 -4.46 3.96 -5.93
N THR A 210 -3.87 3.83 -4.75
CA THR A 210 -3.29 2.61 -4.15
C THR A 210 -3.51 2.71 -2.63
N GLY A 211 -2.95 1.78 -1.87
CA GLY A 211 -2.97 1.83 -0.42
C GLY A 211 -2.29 0.64 0.22
N ARG A 212 -2.51 0.52 1.52
CA ARG A 212 -2.09 -0.62 2.34
C ARG A 212 -3.05 -0.84 3.49
N TYR A 213 -3.21 -2.10 3.86
CA TYR A 213 -3.89 -2.51 5.07
C TYR A 213 -3.03 -2.24 6.31
N ALA A 214 -3.67 -2.08 7.46
CA ALA A 214 -2.98 -1.88 8.74
C ALA A 214 -1.99 -3.02 9.05
N GLY A 215 -2.34 -4.26 8.68
CA GLY A 215 -1.56 -5.48 8.91
C GLY A 215 -0.52 -5.83 7.83
N ASP A 216 -0.40 -5.04 6.77
CA ASP A 216 0.58 -5.29 5.70
C ASP A 216 2.02 -5.16 6.19
N PRO A 217 3.00 -5.75 5.47
CA PRO A 217 4.42 -5.42 5.65
C PRO A 217 4.65 -3.91 5.78
N LEU A 218 5.51 -3.52 6.73
CA LEU A 218 5.80 -2.11 6.98
C LEU A 218 6.57 -1.50 5.81
N GLY A 219 6.24 -0.27 5.44
CA GLY A 219 6.90 0.48 4.38
C GLY A 219 6.44 0.13 2.96
N GLU A 220 5.45 -0.78 2.81
CA GLU A 220 4.95 -1.23 1.50
C GLU A 220 3.50 -0.79 1.26
N MET A 221 3.22 -0.33 0.03
CA MET A 221 1.86 -0.19 -0.52
C MET A 221 1.53 -1.47 -1.29
N THR A 222 0.71 -2.34 -0.71
CA THR A 222 0.45 -3.69 -1.24
C THR A 222 -0.73 -3.74 -2.20
N ILE A 223 -1.60 -2.73 -2.18
CA ILE A 223 -2.82 -2.68 -2.98
C ILE A 223 -2.46 -2.20 -4.38
N ASP A 224 -2.80 -2.99 -5.39
CA ASP A 224 -2.50 -2.65 -6.78
C ASP A 224 -3.13 -1.33 -7.21
N GLU A 225 -2.45 -0.59 -8.07
CA GLU A 225 -2.92 0.72 -8.48
C GLU A 225 -4.17 0.65 -9.35
N THR A 226 -5.15 1.50 -9.05
CA THR A 226 -6.42 1.55 -9.78
C THR A 226 -6.68 2.93 -10.36
N LEU A 227 -7.04 2.96 -11.66
CA LEU A 227 -7.28 4.19 -12.42
C LEU A 227 -8.55 4.91 -11.96
N ILE A 228 -8.42 6.19 -11.62
CA ILE A 228 -9.54 7.12 -11.39
C ILE A 228 -9.88 7.88 -12.67
N GLY A 229 -8.85 8.39 -13.37
CA GLY A 229 -9.07 9.22 -14.55
C GLY A 229 -7.85 9.33 -15.45
N GLN A 230 -8.07 9.26 -16.76
CA GLN A 230 -7.04 9.33 -17.79
C GLN A 230 -7.18 10.61 -18.62
N SER A 231 -6.08 11.35 -18.81
CA SER A 231 -6.04 12.50 -19.71
C SER A 231 -6.08 12.08 -21.18
N THR A 232 -6.78 12.86 -22.00
CA THR A 232 -6.87 12.71 -23.47
C THR A 232 -5.96 13.67 -24.22
N SER A 233 -5.35 14.64 -23.54
CA SER A 233 -4.39 15.61 -24.11
C SER A 233 -3.22 15.83 -23.14
N SER A 234 -2.10 16.35 -23.63
CA SER A 234 -0.96 16.75 -22.80
C SER A 234 -1.27 18.01 -21.99
N ASN A 235 -0.52 18.22 -20.90
CA ASN A 235 -0.46 19.50 -20.23
C ASN A 235 0.31 20.49 -21.13
N PRO A 236 -0.27 21.63 -21.52
CA PRO A 236 0.45 22.62 -22.33
C PRO A 236 1.49 23.43 -21.54
N SER A 237 1.64 23.19 -20.24
CA SER A 237 2.57 23.84 -19.32
C SER A 237 3.43 22.81 -18.59
N ASN A 238 4.52 23.24 -17.95
CA ASN A 238 5.29 22.41 -17.02
C ASN A 238 4.56 22.22 -15.68
N ARG A 239 3.78 23.22 -15.25
CA ARG A 239 3.05 23.19 -13.97
C ARG A 239 1.74 22.41 -14.06
N LEU A 240 1.53 21.51 -13.09
CA LEU A 240 0.34 20.70 -12.87
C LEU A 240 0.03 20.66 -11.37
N ALA A 241 -1.23 20.94 -10.98
CA ALA A 241 -1.77 20.77 -9.62
C ALA A 241 -0.74 20.89 -8.49
N ASP A 242 -0.50 22.11 -8.02
CA ASP A 242 0.39 22.37 -6.87
C ASP A 242 -0.01 21.58 -5.62
N TYR A 243 -1.29 21.21 -5.52
CA TYR A 243 -1.85 20.40 -4.45
C TYR A 243 -2.93 19.46 -5.02
N THR A 244 -2.97 18.26 -4.44
CA THR A 244 -4.12 17.36 -4.50
C THR A 244 -4.67 17.20 -3.09
N HIS A 245 -5.83 16.56 -2.93
CA HIS A 245 -6.39 16.34 -1.60
C HIS A 245 -7.14 15.03 -1.51
N LEU A 246 -6.79 14.24 -0.50
CA LEU A 246 -7.44 13.02 -0.11
C LEU A 246 -7.96 13.18 1.32
N THR A 247 -9.25 12.93 1.52
CA THR A 247 -9.91 12.95 2.83
C THR A 247 -10.75 11.70 3.03
N VAL A 248 -11.02 11.36 4.27
CA VAL A 248 -11.92 10.26 4.64
C VAL A 248 -13.35 10.82 4.78
N ASP A 249 -14.34 10.06 4.33
CA ASP A 249 -15.75 10.38 4.48
C ASP A 249 -16.16 10.23 5.96
N PRO A 250 -16.65 11.28 6.62
CA PRO A 250 -17.01 11.21 8.03
C PRO A 250 -18.26 10.37 8.30
N SER A 251 -19.03 10.00 7.28
CA SER A 251 -20.26 9.20 7.44
C SER A 251 -19.98 7.72 7.73
N ASP A 252 -18.86 7.19 7.22
CA ASP A 252 -18.44 5.80 7.43
C ASP A 252 -17.02 5.64 7.97
N ASN A 253 -16.22 6.72 7.99
CA ASN A 253 -14.80 6.71 8.34
C ASN A 253 -13.92 5.78 7.48
N LYS A 254 -14.39 5.36 6.30
CA LYS A 254 -13.71 4.37 5.43
C LYS A 254 -13.60 4.78 3.98
N THR A 255 -14.61 5.46 3.42
CA THR A 255 -14.52 5.95 2.04
C THR A 255 -13.48 7.06 1.94
N PHE A 256 -12.53 6.93 1.02
CA PHE A 256 -11.62 8.00 0.65
C PHE A 256 -12.17 8.80 -0.54
N TRP A 257 -12.11 10.12 -0.43
CA TRP A 257 -12.42 11.06 -1.50
C TRP A 257 -11.13 11.74 -1.94
N TYR A 258 -10.74 11.56 -3.20
CA TYR A 258 -9.53 12.13 -3.77
C TYR A 258 -9.85 13.05 -4.95
N ILE A 259 -9.26 14.25 -4.97
CA ILE A 259 -9.38 15.22 -6.07
C ILE A 259 -8.01 15.58 -6.65
N ALA A 260 -7.91 15.58 -7.99
CA ALA A 260 -6.72 15.96 -8.72
C ALA A 260 -7.03 16.56 -10.10
N GLU A 261 -6.12 17.40 -10.62
CA GLU A 261 -6.23 17.97 -11.98
C GLU A 261 -5.77 16.98 -13.06
N TYR A 262 -6.48 16.93 -14.18
CA TYR A 262 -6.12 16.17 -15.38
C TYR A 262 -6.60 16.90 -16.65
N PHE A 263 -6.30 16.34 -17.83
CA PHE A 263 -6.58 16.99 -19.11
C PHE A 263 -7.53 16.17 -19.99
N LYS A 264 -8.82 16.50 -19.92
CA LYS A 264 -9.87 15.94 -20.77
C LYS A 264 -10.67 17.08 -21.39
N SER A 265 -10.43 17.30 -22.69
CA SER A 265 -10.92 18.48 -23.43
C SER A 265 -10.65 19.81 -22.71
N GLY A 266 -9.41 19.97 -22.24
CA GLY A 266 -8.95 21.08 -21.41
C GLY A 266 -8.59 20.63 -19.98
N ARG A 267 -8.13 21.58 -19.15
CA ARG A 267 -7.85 21.32 -17.73
C ARG A 267 -9.16 21.12 -16.96
N LYS A 268 -9.22 20.06 -16.16
CA LYS A 268 -10.38 19.64 -15.36
C LYS A 268 -9.89 19.05 -14.04
N ASP A 269 -10.78 19.00 -13.07
CA ASP A 269 -10.62 18.14 -11.90
C ASP A 269 -11.36 16.83 -12.10
N VAL A 270 -10.84 15.76 -11.52
CA VAL A 270 -11.55 14.49 -11.32
C VAL A 270 -11.62 14.20 -9.84
N VAL A 271 -12.77 13.69 -9.39
CA VAL A 271 -12.98 13.21 -8.03
C VAL A 271 -13.15 11.69 -8.09
N GLY A 272 -12.30 10.96 -7.37
CA GLY A 272 -12.44 9.54 -7.11
C GLY A 272 -12.99 9.32 -5.71
N ALA A 273 -13.91 8.36 -5.59
CA ALA A 273 -14.35 7.81 -4.30
C ALA A 273 -13.98 6.33 -4.27
N PHE A 274 -13.25 5.89 -3.26
CA PHE A 274 -12.81 4.50 -3.16
C PHE A 274 -12.71 4.03 -1.71
N LYS A 275 -12.80 2.72 -1.52
CA LYS A 275 -12.46 2.02 -0.28
C LYS A 275 -11.37 1.02 -0.60
N ILE A 276 -10.49 0.81 0.36
CA ILE A 276 -9.43 -0.20 0.22
C ILE A 276 -9.70 -1.45 1.06
N ALA A 277 -10.51 -1.31 2.12
CA ALA A 277 -10.98 -2.40 2.95
C ALA A 277 -12.50 -2.59 2.83
N SER A 278 -12.95 -3.80 3.16
CA SER A 278 -14.35 -4.23 3.12
C SER A 278 -15.19 -3.49 4.18
N ASP A 279 -16.46 -3.25 3.88
CA ASP A 279 -17.46 -2.77 4.86
C ASP A 279 -18.22 -3.94 5.52
N LEU A 280 -17.82 -5.17 5.20
CA LEU A 280 -18.58 -6.34 5.55
C LEU A 280 -18.24 -6.72 6.99
N THR A 281 -19.25 -6.67 7.87
CA THR A 281 -19.02 -7.03 9.28
C THR A 281 -18.53 -8.48 9.41
N ASN A 282 -19.07 -9.40 8.60
CA ASN A 282 -18.64 -10.79 8.58
C ASN A 282 -18.34 -11.19 7.13
N ASP A 283 -17.08 -11.54 6.89
CA ASP A 283 -16.56 -11.91 5.57
C ASP A 283 -15.27 -12.71 5.77
N VAL A 284 -15.30 -14.01 5.52
CA VAL A 284 -14.19 -14.95 5.68
C VAL A 284 -14.08 -15.85 4.46
N GLY A 285 -12.86 -16.04 3.96
CA GLY A 285 -12.60 -16.92 2.83
C GLY A 285 -11.35 -17.77 3.03
N VAL A 286 -11.13 -18.68 2.09
CA VAL A 286 -9.87 -19.41 1.98
C VAL A 286 -8.96 -18.65 1.02
N LEU A 287 -7.81 -18.19 1.51
CA LEU A 287 -6.80 -17.47 0.73
C LEU A 287 -5.96 -18.43 -0.12
N THR A 288 -5.50 -19.54 0.47
CA THR A 288 -4.66 -20.56 -0.22
C THR A 288 -4.98 -21.97 0.25
N ILE A 289 -4.79 -22.94 -0.65
CA ILE A 289 -4.64 -24.36 -0.30
C ILE A 289 -3.14 -24.63 -0.24
N ASP A 290 -2.61 -24.85 0.96
CA ASP A 290 -1.17 -24.98 1.22
C ASP A 290 -0.67 -26.41 0.96
N SER A 291 -1.52 -27.42 1.25
CA SER A 291 -1.25 -28.85 1.07
C SER A 291 -2.56 -29.59 0.75
N PRO A 292 -2.54 -30.66 -0.08
CA PRO A 292 -1.38 -31.28 -0.75
C PRO A 292 -0.84 -30.48 -1.94
N VAL A 293 0.35 -30.85 -2.40
CA VAL A 293 1.03 -30.34 -3.61
C VAL A 293 1.36 -31.50 -4.53
N ASP A 294 1.66 -31.25 -5.81
CA ASP A 294 2.04 -32.31 -6.76
C ASP A 294 3.18 -33.18 -6.22
N GLY A 295 3.06 -34.49 -6.34
CA GLY A 295 4.03 -35.43 -5.77
C GLY A 295 3.53 -36.88 -5.81
N ASP A 296 4.19 -37.76 -5.06
CA ASP A 296 3.72 -39.12 -4.77
C ASP A 296 2.57 -39.01 -3.76
N LEU A 297 1.33 -39.08 -4.25
CA LEU A 297 0.13 -38.91 -3.44
C LEU A 297 -0.45 -40.25 -3.02
N THR A 298 -1.22 -40.21 -1.94
CA THR A 298 -1.86 -41.38 -1.34
C THR A 298 -3.37 -41.15 -1.17
N ASP A 299 -4.06 -42.16 -0.66
CA ASP A 299 -5.46 -42.01 -0.26
C ASP A 299 -5.65 -41.32 1.11
N GLU A 300 -4.56 -40.84 1.74
CA GLU A 300 -4.56 -40.25 3.08
C GLU A 300 -3.92 -38.84 3.15
N GLU A 301 -4.10 -38.01 2.11
CA GLU A 301 -3.48 -36.69 2.03
C GLU A 301 -3.97 -35.71 3.11
N ILE A 302 -3.01 -34.96 3.68
CA ILE A 302 -3.29 -33.87 4.61
C ILE A 302 -3.75 -32.65 3.80
N VAL A 303 -4.93 -32.12 4.14
CA VAL A 303 -5.39 -30.85 3.58
C VAL A 303 -5.09 -29.74 4.58
N THR A 304 -4.31 -28.74 4.17
CA THR A 304 -4.04 -27.52 4.96
C THR A 304 -4.35 -26.30 4.11
N VAL A 305 -5.05 -25.33 4.70
CA VAL A 305 -5.47 -24.10 4.04
C VAL A 305 -5.12 -22.89 4.89
N THR A 306 -4.91 -21.74 4.25
CA THR A 306 -4.83 -20.44 4.92
C THR A 306 -6.17 -19.72 4.79
N LEU A 307 -6.81 -19.45 5.93
CA LEU A 307 -8.02 -18.65 6.04
C LEU A 307 -7.67 -17.17 6.12
N MET A 308 -8.56 -16.31 5.62
CA MET A 308 -8.48 -14.85 5.75
C MET A 308 -9.82 -14.32 6.27
N ASN A 309 -9.78 -13.41 7.25
CA ASN A 309 -10.95 -12.63 7.65
C ASN A 309 -10.89 -11.26 6.97
N TYR A 310 -11.70 -11.11 5.93
CA TYR A 310 -11.90 -9.87 5.19
C TYR A 310 -12.87 -8.92 5.90
N GLY A 311 -13.61 -9.42 6.89
CA GLY A 311 -14.62 -8.66 7.62
C GLY A 311 -14.09 -7.86 8.80
N GLU A 312 -14.91 -6.93 9.26
CA GLU A 312 -14.57 -5.97 10.32
C GLU A 312 -14.65 -6.56 11.74
N ALA A 313 -15.38 -7.65 11.93
CA ALA A 313 -15.51 -8.31 13.23
C ALA A 313 -14.64 -9.57 13.29
N GLY A 314 -14.10 -9.87 14.48
CA GLY A 314 -13.44 -11.14 14.73
C GLY A 314 -14.44 -12.29 14.55
N GLN A 315 -14.13 -13.21 13.64
CA GLN A 315 -14.99 -14.35 13.33
C GLN A 315 -14.51 -15.59 14.09
N ARG A 316 -15.45 -16.45 14.50
CA ARG A 316 -15.13 -17.67 15.24
C ARG A 316 -16.13 -18.76 14.88
N ASP A 317 -15.80 -19.99 15.28
CA ASP A 317 -16.61 -21.17 14.97
C ASP A 317 -16.88 -21.26 13.45
N ILE A 318 -15.85 -20.98 12.64
CA ILE A 318 -15.94 -20.83 11.18
C ILE A 318 -16.03 -22.22 10.56
N PRO A 319 -17.16 -22.59 9.92
CA PRO A 319 -17.24 -23.84 9.17
C PRO A 319 -16.33 -23.77 7.96
N VAL A 320 -15.48 -24.77 7.81
CA VAL A 320 -14.55 -24.92 6.68
C VAL A 320 -14.84 -26.23 5.98
N PHE A 321 -14.61 -26.28 4.67
CA PHE A 321 -14.82 -27.50 3.90
C PHE A 321 -13.74 -27.74 2.86
N PHE A 322 -13.65 -29.00 2.43
CA PHE A 322 -13.02 -29.36 1.17
C PHE A 322 -13.81 -30.44 0.44
N ARG A 323 -13.56 -30.60 -0.86
CA ARG A 323 -13.91 -31.78 -1.64
C ARG A 323 -12.85 -32.05 -2.71
N VAL A 324 -12.71 -33.31 -3.07
CA VAL A 324 -11.86 -33.75 -4.20
C VAL A 324 -12.77 -34.03 -5.40
N ASP A 325 -12.48 -33.39 -6.53
CA ASP A 325 -13.25 -33.48 -7.77
C ASP A 325 -14.76 -33.21 -7.55
N GLU A 326 -15.62 -34.11 -8.02
CA GLU A 326 -17.07 -34.09 -7.82
C GLU A 326 -17.52 -34.92 -6.59
N GLY A 327 -16.59 -35.23 -5.68
CA GLY A 327 -16.86 -35.96 -4.45
C GLY A 327 -17.69 -35.19 -3.43
N GLU A 328 -18.02 -35.86 -2.32
CA GLU A 328 -18.76 -35.27 -1.21
C GLU A 328 -17.93 -34.20 -0.49
N PHE A 329 -18.62 -33.18 0.00
CA PHE A 329 -18.00 -32.17 0.84
C PHE A 329 -17.72 -32.72 2.24
N VAL A 330 -16.49 -32.50 2.69
CA VAL A 330 -16.07 -32.72 4.07
C VAL A 330 -16.14 -31.38 4.79
N TYR A 331 -16.89 -31.32 5.89
CA TYR A 331 -17.01 -30.12 6.72
C TYR A 331 -16.33 -30.32 8.06
N GLU A 332 -15.57 -29.32 8.48
CA GLU A 332 -15.01 -29.18 9.83
C GLU A 332 -15.20 -27.74 10.32
N VAL A 333 -14.68 -27.42 11.51
CA VAL A 333 -14.86 -26.09 12.12
C VAL A 333 -13.54 -25.59 12.68
N PHE A 334 -13.13 -24.41 12.23
CA PHE A 334 -12.09 -23.62 12.89
C PHE A 334 -12.69 -22.97 14.15
N ASN A 335 -12.30 -23.46 15.33
CA ASN A 335 -12.91 -23.09 16.61
C ASN A 335 -12.27 -21.86 17.28
N ASP A 336 -11.11 -21.42 16.80
CA ASP A 336 -10.47 -20.22 17.32
C ASP A 336 -11.14 -18.94 16.79
N THR A 337 -10.75 -17.79 17.35
CA THR A 337 -11.15 -16.49 16.82
C THR A 337 -10.12 -16.04 15.79
N LEU A 338 -10.57 -15.72 14.58
CA LEU A 338 -9.79 -15.09 13.53
C LEU A 338 -10.05 -13.58 13.55
N PRO A 339 -9.10 -12.75 14.05
CA PRO A 339 -9.26 -11.30 14.08
C PRO A 339 -9.46 -10.68 12.68
N PRO A 340 -10.06 -9.48 12.57
CA PRO A 340 -10.17 -8.73 11.32
C PRO A 340 -8.81 -8.55 10.64
N ALA A 341 -8.78 -8.59 9.30
CA ALA A 341 -7.58 -8.37 8.48
C ALA A 341 -6.36 -9.24 8.85
N THR A 342 -6.61 -10.45 9.36
CA THR A 342 -5.56 -11.42 9.68
C THR A 342 -5.82 -12.77 9.04
N THR A 343 -4.77 -13.57 8.94
CA THR A 343 -4.81 -14.93 8.42
C THR A 343 -4.57 -15.98 9.50
N ALA A 344 -5.07 -17.19 9.28
CA ALA A 344 -4.73 -18.36 10.10
C ALA A 344 -4.71 -19.63 9.25
N GLN A 345 -3.78 -20.55 9.56
CA GLN A 345 -3.78 -21.87 8.93
C GLN A 345 -4.75 -22.82 9.64
N TYR A 346 -5.44 -23.63 8.84
CA TYR A 346 -6.26 -24.74 9.31
C TYR A 346 -5.87 -26.03 8.60
N THR A 347 -5.57 -27.06 9.39
CA THR A 347 -5.30 -28.41 8.90
C THR A 347 -6.48 -29.30 9.22
N PHE A 348 -7.09 -29.88 8.18
CA PHE A 348 -8.22 -30.80 8.34
C PHE A 348 -7.78 -32.10 9.02
N ILE A 349 -8.66 -32.64 9.86
CA ILE A 349 -8.49 -33.95 10.46
C ILE A 349 -8.74 -35.04 9.41
N ALA A 350 -9.80 -34.87 8.64
CA ALA A 350 -10.13 -35.72 7.50
C ALA A 350 -9.04 -35.67 6.43
N LYS A 351 -8.85 -36.80 5.75
CA LYS A 351 -7.86 -36.96 4.68
C LYS A 351 -8.52 -36.92 3.31
N ALA A 352 -7.78 -36.44 2.32
CA ALA A 352 -8.19 -36.45 0.92
C ALA A 352 -7.63 -37.70 0.23
N ALA A 353 -8.48 -38.42 -0.51
CA ALA A 353 -8.06 -39.59 -1.26
C ALA A 353 -7.60 -39.20 -2.67
N MET A 354 -6.29 -39.27 -2.93
CA MET A 354 -5.67 -38.73 -4.14
C MET A 354 -4.56 -39.63 -4.71
N GLY A 355 -4.58 -40.94 -4.43
CA GLY A 355 -3.47 -41.85 -4.74
C GLY A 355 -3.57 -42.58 -6.11
N ALA A 356 -4.29 -42.03 -7.09
CA ALA A 356 -4.32 -42.60 -8.43
C ALA A 356 -3.24 -41.96 -9.32
N VAL A 357 -2.12 -42.68 -9.45
CA VAL A 357 -0.94 -42.21 -10.18
C VAL A 357 -1.26 -41.70 -11.58
N GLY A 358 -0.79 -40.50 -11.89
CA GLY A 358 -0.99 -39.80 -13.15
C GLY A 358 -2.29 -39.00 -13.23
N GLN A 359 -3.14 -39.04 -12.20
CA GLN A 359 -4.37 -38.24 -12.13
C GLN A 359 -4.08 -36.85 -11.59
N THR A 360 -4.67 -35.84 -12.25
CA THR A 360 -4.81 -34.50 -11.69
C THR A 360 -6.20 -34.36 -11.07
N TYR A 361 -6.21 -34.02 -9.79
CA TYR A 361 -7.39 -33.81 -8.98
C TYR A 361 -7.70 -32.32 -8.84
N GLN A 362 -8.97 -31.96 -8.76
CA GLN A 362 -9.44 -30.63 -8.39
C GLN A 362 -9.81 -30.61 -6.91
N LEU A 363 -8.94 -30.05 -6.08
CA LEU A 363 -9.22 -29.83 -4.67
C LEU A 363 -9.94 -28.48 -4.51
N THR A 364 -11.23 -28.54 -4.19
CA THR A 364 -12.02 -27.35 -3.84
C THR A 364 -12.03 -27.19 -2.33
N SER A 365 -11.73 -26.00 -1.81
CA SER A 365 -11.85 -25.71 -0.38
C SER A 365 -12.46 -24.32 -0.14
N GLY A 366 -13.17 -24.16 0.96
CA GLY A 366 -13.81 -22.90 1.29
C GLY A 366 -14.32 -22.79 2.73
N THR A 367 -14.89 -21.65 3.04
CA THR A 367 -15.62 -21.34 4.28
C THR A 367 -17.13 -21.39 4.04
N ALA A 368 -17.90 -21.67 5.07
CA ALA A 368 -19.38 -21.69 5.01
C ALA A 368 -20.00 -20.95 6.20
N LEU A 369 -19.40 -19.82 6.59
CA LEU A 369 -19.88 -19.00 7.69
C LEU A 369 -21.29 -18.44 7.34
N ALA A 370 -22.30 -18.79 8.13
CA ALA A 370 -23.68 -18.42 7.82
C ALA A 370 -23.93 -16.90 7.72
N PRO A 371 -23.41 -16.05 8.64
CA PRO A 371 -23.57 -14.60 8.54
C PRO A 371 -22.61 -13.94 7.54
N ASP A 372 -21.81 -14.71 6.80
CA ASP A 372 -20.94 -14.18 5.75
C ASP A 372 -21.74 -13.43 4.68
N ILE A 373 -21.30 -12.20 4.39
CA ILE A 373 -21.97 -11.28 3.48
C ILE A 373 -21.45 -11.41 2.03
N ASP A 374 -20.15 -11.69 1.81
CA ASP A 374 -19.56 -11.82 0.47
C ASP A 374 -19.16 -13.25 0.15
N ARG A 375 -20.09 -13.96 -0.49
CA ARG A 375 -19.88 -15.36 -0.89
C ARG A 375 -18.91 -15.55 -2.07
N THR A 376 -18.39 -14.47 -2.66
CA THR A 376 -17.53 -14.57 -3.86
C THR A 376 -16.09 -14.95 -3.53
N ASN A 377 -15.65 -14.75 -2.28
CA ASN A 377 -14.31 -15.07 -1.81
C ASN A 377 -14.26 -16.34 -0.91
N ASP A 378 -15.42 -16.96 -0.63
CA ASP A 378 -15.52 -18.15 0.23
C ASP A 378 -14.71 -19.35 -0.27
N THR A 379 -14.59 -19.53 -1.59
CA THR A 379 -14.16 -20.81 -2.20
C THR A 379 -13.03 -20.63 -3.20
N ILE A 380 -12.01 -21.49 -3.09
CA ILE A 380 -10.93 -21.61 -4.08
C ILE A 380 -10.78 -23.05 -4.57
N VAL A 381 -10.18 -23.20 -5.74
CA VAL A 381 -9.90 -24.51 -6.36
C VAL A 381 -8.43 -24.58 -6.73
N ARG A 382 -7.79 -25.70 -6.37
CA ARG A 382 -6.40 -26.02 -6.73
C ARG A 382 -6.34 -27.35 -7.47
N SER A 383 -5.61 -27.38 -8.58
CA SER A 383 -5.25 -28.64 -9.23
C SER A 383 -4.01 -29.24 -8.55
N VAL A 384 -4.06 -30.54 -8.24
CA VAL A 384 -2.96 -31.29 -7.62
C VAL A 384 -2.82 -32.62 -8.35
N THR A 385 -1.60 -32.99 -8.74
CA THR A 385 -1.34 -34.17 -9.56
C THR A 385 -0.55 -35.22 -8.79
N ASP A 386 -1.05 -36.46 -8.79
CA ASP A 386 -0.28 -37.63 -8.36
C ASP A 386 0.72 -38.00 -9.45
N LEU A 387 2.01 -37.84 -9.15
CA LEU A 387 3.11 -38.04 -10.09
C LEU A 387 3.61 -39.47 -10.03
N TYR A 388 4.13 -39.96 -11.15
CA TYR A 388 4.79 -41.25 -11.18
C TYR A 388 6.02 -41.22 -10.26
N ASP A 389 5.98 -42.05 -9.23
CA ASP A 389 7.01 -42.17 -8.18
C ASP A 389 8.42 -42.43 -8.76
N ILE A 390 8.50 -42.98 -9.99
CA ILE A 390 9.71 -43.11 -10.80
C ILE A 390 9.38 -43.01 -12.30
N ASP A 391 9.65 -41.88 -12.95
CA ASP A 391 9.75 -41.79 -14.43
C ASP A 391 11.20 -42.10 -14.87
N MET A 392 11.54 -43.39 -14.96
CA MET A 392 12.80 -43.82 -15.57
C MET A 392 12.63 -43.96 -17.09
N GLY A 393 13.05 -42.92 -17.82
CA GLY A 393 13.24 -42.98 -19.26
C GLY A 393 14.62 -43.51 -19.65
N VAL A 394 14.71 -44.22 -20.78
CA VAL A 394 16.00 -44.51 -21.43
C VAL A 394 16.56 -43.19 -21.97
N SER A 395 17.58 -42.63 -21.32
CA SER A 395 18.17 -41.33 -21.72
C SER A 395 19.00 -41.42 -23.00
N ALA A 396 19.49 -42.60 -23.34
CA ALA A 396 20.19 -42.90 -24.57
C ALA A 396 20.18 -44.40 -24.83
N ILE A 397 20.20 -44.78 -26.11
CA ILE A 397 20.65 -46.10 -26.55
C ILE A 397 22.09 -45.88 -27.02
N ILE A 398 23.05 -46.42 -26.27
CA ILE A 398 24.49 -46.27 -26.54
C ILE A 398 25.00 -47.38 -27.48
N SER A 399 24.25 -48.46 -27.65
CA SER A 399 24.53 -49.51 -28.63
C SER A 399 23.27 -50.14 -29.25
N PRO A 400 23.33 -50.59 -30.51
CA PRO A 400 24.47 -50.50 -31.42
C PRO A 400 24.66 -49.10 -32.04
N VAL A 401 25.92 -48.72 -32.27
CA VAL A 401 26.29 -47.51 -33.03
C VAL A 401 26.32 -47.86 -34.52
N SER A 402 25.87 -46.95 -35.39
CA SER A 402 25.88 -47.14 -36.84
C SER A 402 27.25 -47.58 -37.37
N GLY A 403 27.29 -48.68 -38.13
CA GLY A 403 28.50 -49.27 -38.72
C GLY A 403 28.19 -50.26 -39.83
N SER A 404 29.21 -50.67 -40.61
CA SER A 404 29.04 -51.53 -41.78
C SER A 404 28.84 -53.01 -41.47
N ASP A 405 29.11 -53.44 -40.22
CA ASP A 405 29.15 -54.86 -39.82
C ASP A 405 28.01 -55.25 -38.86
N LEU A 406 26.94 -54.46 -38.80
CA LEU A 406 25.79 -54.75 -37.94
C LEU A 406 25.08 -56.05 -38.35
N THR A 407 24.82 -56.91 -37.37
CA THR A 407 24.14 -58.18 -37.56
C THR A 407 22.73 -58.17 -36.98
N ALA A 408 22.00 -59.27 -37.11
CA ALA A 408 20.67 -59.43 -36.50
C ALA A 408 20.72 -59.74 -34.98
N SER A 409 21.88 -59.64 -34.32
CA SER A 409 22.05 -60.08 -32.92
C SER A 409 22.83 -59.08 -32.05
N GLU A 410 22.74 -57.78 -32.35
CA GLU A 410 23.41 -56.76 -31.55
C GLU A 410 22.82 -56.63 -30.15
N VAL A 411 23.70 -56.44 -29.16
CA VAL A 411 23.29 -56.16 -27.77
C VAL A 411 22.87 -54.70 -27.66
N VAL A 412 21.65 -54.46 -27.22
CA VAL A 412 21.11 -53.11 -26.97
C VAL A 412 21.45 -52.72 -25.55
N THR A 413 22.16 -51.60 -25.38
CA THR A 413 22.45 -50.98 -24.08
C THR A 413 22.22 -49.49 -24.11
#